data_AF-A0A4R0K6L3-F1
#
_entry.id   AF-A0A4R0K6L3-F1
#
_cell.length_a   1.000
_cell.length_b   1.000
_cell.length_c   1.000
_cell.angle_alpha   90.00
_cell.angle_beta   90.00
_cell.angle_gamma   90.00
#
_symmetry.space_group_name_H-M   'P 1'
#
loop_
_entity.id
_entity.type
_entity.pdbx_description
1 polymer ?
#
loop_
_entity_poly.entity_id
_entity_poly.type
_entity_poly.pdbx_seq_one_letter_code
_entity_poly.pdbx_strand_id
1 'polypeptide(L)'
;MTSEGFDKDADRAAPDVSFEELVALMPDAVRDAFPPDRWQLEKLWALDLKVEPVEIADLVWMFDLPLWQLDGERFKITPNQVAETPMNFRASYQRVMDSDLDHPINLVAYRGRLVVLDGVHRLLKAHFLRRRWIEATIATARQLQSCAP
;
A
#
# COMPACT_ATOMS: atom_id res chain seq x y z
N MET A 1 -7.24 7.13 -39.90
CA MET A 1 -6.34 6.18 -39.22
C MET A 1 -6.74 6.19 -37.76
N THR A 2 -7.36 5.12 -37.31
CA THR A 2 -7.91 4.95 -35.97
C THR A 2 -6.78 4.88 -34.95
N SER A 3 -6.82 5.79 -33.97
CA SER A 3 -5.99 5.77 -32.78
C SER A 3 -6.59 4.78 -31.78
N GLU A 4 -6.33 3.49 -31.98
CA GLU A 4 -6.61 2.45 -30.99
C GLU A 4 -5.29 1.87 -30.54
N GLY A 5 -4.76 2.36 -29.42
CA GLY A 5 -3.54 1.80 -28.86
C GLY A 5 -2.91 2.67 -27.79
N PHE A 6 -3.60 2.86 -26.65
CA PHE A 6 -2.96 3.38 -25.44
C PHE A 6 -3.58 2.89 -24.11
N ASP A 7 -4.53 1.94 -24.14
CA ASP A 7 -5.31 1.59 -22.92
C ASP A 7 -5.38 0.08 -22.65
N LYS A 8 -4.45 -0.72 -23.19
CA LYS A 8 -4.40 -2.16 -22.93
C LYS A 8 -3.64 -2.54 -21.65
N ASP A 9 -2.90 -1.61 -21.07
CA ASP A 9 -2.00 -1.86 -19.94
C ASP A 9 -2.40 -1.14 -18.64
N ALA A 10 -3.50 -0.36 -18.64
CA ALA A 10 -4.02 0.23 -17.42
C ALA A 10 -4.90 -0.80 -16.68
N ASP A 11 -4.51 -1.16 -15.46
CA ASP A 11 -5.33 -2.04 -14.62
C ASP A 11 -6.68 -1.39 -14.32
N ARG A 12 -7.75 -2.15 -14.49
CA ARG A 12 -9.11 -1.66 -14.26
C ARG A 12 -9.30 -1.32 -12.79
N ALA A 13 -9.74 -0.09 -12.50
CA ALA A 13 -10.07 0.31 -11.12
C ALA A 13 -11.20 -0.57 -10.55
N ALA A 14 -11.02 -1.06 -9.32
CA ALA A 14 -12.09 -1.72 -8.60
C ALA A 14 -13.20 -0.70 -8.27
N PRO A 15 -14.49 -1.11 -8.30
CA PRO A 15 -15.60 -0.22 -7.99
C PRO A 15 -15.51 0.30 -6.55
N ASP A 16 -16.04 1.50 -6.32
CA ASP A 16 -16.21 2.04 -4.98
C ASP A 16 -17.21 1.19 -4.20
N VAL A 17 -16.88 0.92 -2.93
CA VAL A 17 -17.68 0.10 -2.02
C VAL A 17 -17.76 0.78 -0.65
N SER A 18 -18.80 0.47 0.12
CA SER A 18 -18.87 0.87 1.52
C SER A 18 -17.74 0.24 2.34
N PHE A 19 -17.50 0.77 3.54
CA PHE A 19 -16.50 0.21 4.44
C PHE A 19 -16.85 -1.23 4.87
N GLU A 20 -18.13 -1.51 5.12
CA GLU A 20 -18.60 -2.85 5.49
C GLU A 20 -18.33 -3.87 4.36
N GLU A 21 -18.66 -3.50 3.12
CA GLU A 21 -18.37 -4.33 1.94
C GLU A 21 -16.87 -4.51 1.72
N LEU A 22 -16.06 -3.45 1.92
CA LEU A 22 -14.61 -3.54 1.84
C LEU A 22 -14.06 -4.56 2.84
N VAL A 23 -14.53 -4.52 4.09
CA VAL A 23 -14.15 -5.50 5.11
C VAL A 23 -14.62 -6.89 4.69
N ALA A 24 -15.84 -7.06 4.19
CA ALA A 24 -16.34 -8.36 3.76
C ALA A 24 -15.49 -8.99 2.62
N LEU A 25 -14.96 -8.17 1.71
CA LEU A 25 -14.08 -8.60 0.62
C LEU A 25 -12.63 -8.87 1.06
N MET A 26 -12.21 -8.33 2.20
CA MET A 26 -10.82 -8.39 2.67
C MET A 26 -10.47 -9.83 3.09
N PRO A 27 -9.37 -10.41 2.56
CA PRO A 27 -8.89 -11.71 3.04
C PRO A 27 -8.48 -11.65 4.52
N ASP A 28 -8.63 -12.76 5.24
CA ASP A 28 -8.34 -12.80 6.68
C ASP A 28 -6.91 -12.38 7.02
N ALA A 29 -5.93 -12.79 6.20
CA ALA A 29 -4.55 -12.38 6.37
C ALA A 29 -4.35 -10.86 6.31
N VAL A 30 -5.11 -10.15 5.46
CA VAL A 30 -5.10 -8.68 5.40
C VAL A 30 -5.87 -8.12 6.59
N ARG A 31 -7.05 -8.65 6.90
CA ARG A 31 -7.88 -8.22 8.02
C ARG A 31 -7.15 -8.28 9.36
N ASP A 32 -6.36 -9.34 9.57
CA ASP A 32 -5.60 -9.56 10.79
C ASP A 32 -4.32 -8.71 10.89
N ALA A 33 -3.79 -8.28 9.73
CA ALA A 33 -2.58 -7.49 9.63
C ALA A 33 -2.81 -6.01 9.91
N PHE A 34 -4.03 -5.50 9.70
CA PHE A 34 -4.34 -4.07 9.83
C PHE A 34 -5.19 -3.77 11.08
N PRO A 35 -5.09 -2.56 11.64
CA PRO A 35 -6.06 -2.08 12.62
C PRO A 35 -7.48 -2.14 12.05
N PRO A 36 -8.50 -2.44 12.87
CA PRO A 36 -9.89 -2.50 12.41
C PRO A 36 -10.49 -1.11 12.13
N ASP A 37 -9.80 -0.04 12.57
CA ASP A 37 -10.24 1.34 12.39
C ASP A 37 -10.10 1.78 10.93
N ARG A 38 -11.10 2.52 10.44
CA ARG A 38 -11.00 3.23 9.15
C ARG A 38 -10.26 4.56 9.34
N TRP A 39 -9.44 4.95 8.38
CA TRP A 39 -8.80 6.26 8.34
C TRP A 39 -8.97 6.95 6.98
N GLN A 40 -8.86 8.28 6.98
CA GLN A 40 -8.76 9.13 5.80
C GLN A 40 -7.29 9.51 5.56
N LEU A 41 -6.83 9.39 4.32
CA LEU A 41 -5.44 9.66 3.97
C LEU A 41 -5.08 11.13 4.19
N GLU A 42 -5.98 12.04 3.88
CA GLU A 42 -5.78 13.49 4.05
C GLU A 42 -5.57 13.85 5.53
N LYS A 43 -6.34 13.20 6.43
CA LYS A 43 -6.17 13.38 7.87
C LYS A 43 -4.88 12.73 8.38
N LEU A 44 -4.49 11.58 7.83
CA LEU A 44 -3.25 10.88 8.18
C LEU A 44 -2.02 11.70 7.77
N TRP A 45 -2.01 12.25 6.56
CA TRP A 45 -0.93 13.09 6.04
C TRP A 45 -0.84 14.45 6.74
N ALA A 46 -1.96 14.96 7.28
CA ALA A 46 -1.99 16.21 8.03
C ALA A 46 -1.51 16.08 9.49
N LEU A 47 -1.23 14.87 9.98
CA LEU A 47 -0.67 14.70 11.32
C LEU A 47 0.75 15.28 11.37
N ASP A 48 1.02 16.07 12.41
CA ASP A 48 2.38 16.54 12.71
C ASP A 48 3.19 15.40 13.35
N LEU A 49 3.80 14.59 12.48
CA LEU A 49 4.62 13.44 12.85
C LEU A 49 6.07 13.66 12.39
N LYS A 50 7.00 13.25 13.25
CA LYS A 50 8.41 13.21 12.89
C LYS A 50 8.64 12.17 11.78
N VAL A 51 9.41 12.56 10.76
CA VAL A 51 9.96 11.63 9.77
C VAL A 51 11.22 10.99 10.33
N GLU A 52 11.31 9.67 10.23
CA GLU A 52 12.48 8.91 10.66
C GLU A 52 12.76 7.70 9.75
N PRO A 53 14.03 7.25 9.68
CA PRO A 53 14.38 6.08 8.89
C PRO A 53 13.90 4.79 9.58
N VAL A 54 13.23 3.92 8.82
CA VAL A 54 12.80 2.58 9.26
C VAL A 54 13.48 1.51 8.41
N GLU A 55 13.92 0.40 9.01
CA GLU A 55 14.51 -0.71 8.25
C GLU A 55 13.46 -1.31 7.32
N ILE A 56 13.80 -1.44 6.04
CA ILE A 56 12.90 -2.07 5.06
C ILE A 56 12.63 -3.53 5.46
N ALA A 57 13.61 -4.20 6.07
CA ALA A 57 13.50 -5.57 6.55
C ALA A 57 12.35 -5.77 7.57
N ASP A 58 12.01 -4.74 8.35
CA ASP A 58 10.90 -4.79 9.31
C ASP A 58 9.52 -4.71 8.64
N LEU A 59 9.47 -4.38 7.34
CA LEU A 59 8.25 -4.09 6.59
C LEU A 59 7.98 -5.09 5.45
N VAL A 60 9.00 -5.79 4.95
CA VAL A 60 8.85 -6.72 3.80
C VAL A 60 7.91 -7.88 4.07
N TRP A 61 7.58 -8.19 5.32
CA TRP A 61 6.56 -9.19 5.65
C TRP A 61 5.19 -8.85 5.04
N MET A 62 4.91 -7.57 4.79
CA MET A 62 3.67 -7.14 4.12
C MET A 62 3.64 -7.49 2.63
N PHE A 63 4.78 -7.86 2.03
CA PHE A 63 4.84 -8.22 0.62
C PHE A 63 4.18 -9.56 0.30
N ASP A 64 3.86 -10.35 1.33
CA ASP A 64 3.08 -11.59 1.21
C ASP A 64 1.56 -11.35 1.30
N LEU A 65 1.14 -10.11 1.60
CA LEU A 65 -0.29 -9.78 1.71
C LEU A 65 -0.87 -9.40 0.34
N PRO A 66 -2.09 -9.87 0.01
CA PRO A 66 -2.77 -9.47 -1.21
C PRO A 66 -3.36 -8.06 -1.04
N LEU A 67 -2.54 -7.03 -1.27
CA LEU A 67 -2.88 -5.63 -0.97
C LEU A 67 -3.45 -4.89 -2.18
N TRP A 68 -3.19 -5.36 -3.39
CA TRP A 68 -3.51 -4.62 -4.60
C TRP A 68 -4.60 -5.31 -5.41
N GLN A 69 -5.26 -4.49 -6.21
CA GLN A 69 -6.27 -4.96 -7.15
C GLN A 69 -5.65 -5.57 -8.41
N LEU A 70 -6.47 -6.35 -9.12
CA LEU A 70 -6.20 -6.82 -10.46
C LEU A 70 -7.53 -6.96 -11.19
N ASP A 71 -7.61 -6.43 -12.41
CA ASP A 71 -8.76 -6.52 -13.29
C ASP A 71 -10.06 -6.05 -12.60
N GLY A 72 -10.00 -4.98 -11.80
CA GLY A 72 -11.15 -4.43 -11.08
C GLY A 72 -11.60 -5.22 -9.85
N GLU A 73 -10.85 -6.23 -9.43
CA GLU A 73 -11.08 -6.95 -8.19
C GLU A 73 -10.05 -6.56 -7.14
N ARG A 74 -10.47 -6.33 -5.89
CA ARG A 74 -9.60 -5.94 -4.77
C ARG A 74 -8.88 -7.16 -4.19
N PHE A 75 -7.73 -6.92 -3.55
CA PHE A 75 -6.97 -7.93 -2.80
C PHE A 75 -6.63 -9.19 -3.62
N LYS A 76 -6.14 -9.00 -4.85
CA LYS A 76 -5.83 -10.10 -5.77
C LYS A 76 -4.33 -10.37 -5.90
N ILE A 77 -3.51 -9.33 -5.78
CA ILE A 77 -2.08 -9.44 -6.01
C ILE A 77 -1.26 -8.91 -4.84
N THR A 78 -0.14 -9.57 -4.62
CA THR A 78 0.84 -9.24 -3.59
C THR A 78 2.00 -8.46 -4.20
N PRO A 79 2.71 -7.63 -3.41
CA PRO A 79 3.97 -7.03 -3.85
C PRO A 79 5.00 -8.06 -4.33
N ASN A 80 5.10 -9.23 -3.68
CA ASN A 80 6.02 -10.30 -4.10
C ASN A 80 5.68 -10.85 -5.50
N GLN A 81 4.40 -11.07 -5.83
CA GLN A 81 4.00 -11.50 -7.17
C GLN A 81 4.42 -10.50 -8.25
N VAL A 82 4.28 -9.20 -7.98
CA VAL A 82 4.70 -8.13 -8.90
C VAL A 82 6.23 -8.09 -9.04
N ALA A 83 6.97 -8.34 -7.95
CA ALA A 83 8.42 -8.42 -7.95
C ALA A 83 8.95 -9.62 -8.76
N GLU A 84 8.35 -10.79 -8.59
CA GLU A 84 8.79 -12.03 -9.23
C GLU A 84 8.45 -12.08 -10.72
N THR A 85 7.27 -11.56 -11.11
CA THR A 85 6.78 -11.67 -12.49
C THR A 85 6.24 -10.33 -13.02
N PRO A 86 7.09 -9.27 -13.12
CA PRO A 86 6.64 -7.92 -13.46
C PRO A 86 5.96 -7.82 -14.82
N MET A 87 6.31 -8.71 -15.76
CA MET A 87 5.69 -8.77 -17.09
C MET A 87 4.22 -9.20 -17.05
N ASN A 88 3.79 -9.94 -16.03
CA ASN A 88 2.40 -10.34 -15.82
C ASN A 88 1.58 -9.26 -15.10
N PHE A 89 2.26 -8.28 -14.48
CA PHE A 89 1.65 -7.24 -13.64
C PHE A 89 2.16 -5.85 -14.04
N ARG A 90 2.19 -5.56 -15.35
CA ARG A 90 2.82 -4.34 -15.90
C ARG A 90 2.27 -3.06 -15.29
N ALA A 91 0.94 -2.94 -15.17
CA ALA A 91 0.29 -1.78 -14.56
C ALA A 91 0.79 -1.52 -13.13
N SER A 92 0.77 -2.56 -12.30
CA SER A 92 1.18 -2.50 -10.90
C SER A 92 2.69 -2.23 -10.78
N TYR A 93 3.50 -2.89 -11.60
CA TYR A 93 4.94 -2.64 -11.67
C TYR A 93 5.24 -1.19 -12.08
N GLN A 94 4.54 -0.65 -13.07
CA GLN A 94 4.70 0.72 -13.51
C GLN A 94 4.35 1.70 -12.37
N ARG A 95 3.23 1.48 -11.66
CA ARG A 95 2.87 2.27 -10.46
C ARG A 95 3.94 2.22 -9.36
N VAL A 96 4.58 1.07 -9.18
CA VAL A 96 5.72 0.93 -8.26
C VAL A 96 6.86 1.83 -8.74
N MET A 97 7.27 1.74 -10.00
CA MET A 97 8.40 2.49 -10.54
C MET A 97 8.13 4.01 -10.61
N ASP A 98 6.88 4.42 -10.81
CA ASP A 98 6.46 5.83 -10.83
C ASP A 98 6.28 6.43 -9.44
N SER A 99 6.27 5.60 -8.39
CA SER A 99 6.10 6.11 -7.02
C SER A 99 7.27 7.01 -6.60
N ASP A 100 6.96 8.16 -6.01
CA ASP A 100 7.96 9.11 -5.55
C ASP A 100 8.52 8.71 -4.18
N LEU A 101 9.84 8.59 -4.07
CA LEU A 101 10.51 8.23 -2.82
C LEU A 101 10.88 9.42 -1.95
N ASP A 102 10.62 10.66 -2.41
CA ASP A 102 10.83 11.88 -1.63
C ASP A 102 9.70 12.12 -0.62
N HIS A 103 8.62 11.34 -0.70
CA HIS A 103 7.53 11.34 0.28
C HIS A 103 7.65 10.16 1.25
N PRO A 104 7.58 10.38 2.58
CA PRO A 104 7.68 9.31 3.57
C PRO A 104 6.45 8.39 3.52
N ILE A 105 6.65 7.11 3.83
CA ILE A 105 5.53 6.17 4.03
C ILE A 105 4.87 6.40 5.40
N ASN A 106 3.60 6.04 5.54
CA ASN A 106 2.88 6.23 6.80
C ASN A 106 2.67 4.88 7.47
N LEU A 107 3.07 4.76 8.74
CA LEU A 107 3.05 3.54 9.50
C LEU A 107 2.19 3.67 10.77
N VAL A 108 1.81 2.53 11.32
CA VAL A 108 1.30 2.40 12.69
C VAL A 108 1.91 1.16 13.35
N ALA A 109 2.15 1.21 14.65
CA ALA A 109 2.46 0.02 15.43
C ALA A 109 1.17 -0.74 15.76
N TYR A 110 1.04 -1.97 15.27
CA TYR A 110 -0.13 -2.82 15.50
C TYR A 110 0.29 -4.27 15.73
N ARG A 111 -0.23 -4.88 16.81
CA ARG A 111 0.06 -6.29 17.20
C ARG A 111 1.57 -6.64 17.20
N GLY A 112 2.41 -5.70 17.65
CA GLY A 112 3.85 -5.90 17.75
C GLY A 112 4.61 -5.81 16.42
N ARG A 113 3.97 -5.33 15.34
CA ARG A 113 4.60 -5.07 14.04
C ARG A 113 4.34 -3.63 13.59
N LEU A 114 5.19 -3.13 12.69
CA LEU A 114 4.90 -1.93 11.92
C LEU A 114 4.06 -2.31 10.71
N VAL A 115 2.96 -1.58 10.50
CA VAL A 115 2.01 -1.78 9.39
C VAL A 115 2.00 -0.51 8.54
N VAL A 116 2.17 -0.68 7.23
CA VAL A 116 2.14 0.40 6.24
C VAL A 116 0.68 0.76 5.94
N LEU A 117 0.24 1.92 6.41
CA LEU A 117 -1.08 2.49 6.14
C LEU A 117 -1.16 3.12 4.75
N ASP A 118 -0.06 3.72 4.31
CA ASP A 118 0.09 4.29 2.98
C ASP A 118 1.56 4.18 2.51
N GLY A 119 1.74 3.96 1.21
CA GLY A 119 3.07 3.92 0.59
C GLY A 119 3.65 2.53 0.29
N VAL A 120 2.82 1.48 0.21
CA VAL A 120 3.29 0.11 -0.13
C VAL A 120 4.03 0.08 -1.49
N HIS A 121 3.57 0.85 -2.49
CA HIS A 121 4.28 0.98 -3.78
C HIS A 121 5.69 1.58 -3.61
N ARG A 122 5.82 2.63 -2.77
CA ARG A 122 7.10 3.27 -2.43
C ARG A 122 8.03 2.31 -1.69
N LEU A 123 7.47 1.52 -0.77
CA LEU A 123 8.21 0.48 -0.07
C LEU A 123 8.76 -0.58 -1.05
N LEU A 124 7.96 -1.07 -1.99
CA LEU A 124 8.44 -2.04 -2.99
C LEU A 124 9.51 -1.43 -3.91
N LYS A 125 9.33 -0.17 -4.36
CA LYS A 125 10.35 0.53 -5.15
C LYS A 125 11.67 0.65 -4.37
N ALA A 126 11.61 1.05 -3.09
CA ALA A 126 12.79 1.14 -2.25
C ALA A 126 13.49 -0.22 -2.05
N HIS A 127 12.70 -1.31 -1.96
CA HIS A 127 13.22 -2.67 -1.92
C HIS A 127 13.94 -3.06 -3.23
N PHE A 128 13.37 -2.76 -4.40
CA PHE A 128 14.04 -2.99 -5.70
C PHE A 128 15.37 -2.23 -5.81
N LEU A 129 15.42 -1.01 -5.29
CA LEU A 129 16.63 -0.21 -5.23
C LEU A 129 17.63 -0.66 -4.14
N ARG A 130 17.34 -1.77 -3.44
CA ARG A 130 18.16 -2.33 -2.36
C ARG A 130 18.49 -1.32 -1.27
N ARG A 131 17.57 -0.38 -1.00
CA ARG A 131 17.72 0.54 0.13
C ARG A 131 17.65 -0.27 1.43
N ARG A 132 18.47 0.10 2.41
CA ARG A 132 18.39 -0.47 3.75
C ARG A 132 17.23 0.13 4.55
N TRP A 133 16.98 1.42 4.33
CA TRP A 133 16.02 2.22 5.08
C TRP A 133 15.05 2.92 4.14
N ILE A 134 13.87 3.27 4.67
CA ILE A 134 12.91 4.17 4.03
C ILE A 134 12.45 5.22 5.04
N GLU A 135 12.23 6.44 4.57
CA GLU A 135 11.66 7.50 5.40
C GLU A 135 10.19 7.19 5.71
N ALA A 136 9.83 7.28 6.98
CA ALA A 136 8.49 6.98 7.44
C ALA A 136 8.04 7.94 8.54
N THR A 137 6.73 8.13 8.65
CA THR A 137 6.09 8.66 9.86
C THR A 137 5.35 7.54 10.57
N ILE A 138 5.34 7.53 11.90
CA ILE A 138 4.72 6.48 12.71
C ILE A 138 3.62 7.09 13.57
N ALA A 139 2.37 6.78 13.24
CA ALA A 139 1.22 7.19 14.03
C ALA A 139 1.03 6.26 15.24
N THR A 140 0.59 6.84 16.36
CA THR A 140 0.02 6.06 17.46
C THR A 140 -1.41 5.62 17.12
N ALA A 141 -1.92 4.58 17.80
CA ALA A 141 -3.31 4.16 17.64
C ALA A 141 -4.31 5.30 17.89
N ARG A 142 -4.03 6.17 18.87
CA ARG A 142 -4.85 7.35 19.16
C ARG A 142 -4.84 8.37 18.02
N GLN A 143 -3.69 8.62 17.41
CA GLN A 143 -3.59 9.51 16.25
C GLN A 143 -4.32 8.92 15.04
N LEU A 144 -4.18 7.61 14.79
CA LEU A 144 -4.92 6.93 13.72
C LEU A 144 -6.43 7.05 13.90
N GLN A 145 -6.93 6.88 15.13
CA GLN A 145 -8.36 7.08 15.46
C GLN A 145 -8.84 8.50 15.15
N SER A 146 -7.99 9.52 15.34
CA SER A 146 -8.34 10.90 14.97
C SER A 146 -8.48 11.12 13.46
N CYS A 147 -7.99 10.17 12.64
CA CYS A 147 -8.11 10.19 11.19
C CYS A 147 -9.38 9.50 10.66
N ALA A 148 -10.27 8.97 11.52
CA ALA A 148 -11.53 8.37 11.09
C ALA A 148 -12.41 9.35 10.27
N PRO A 149 -13.32 8.86 9.40
CA PRO A 149 -14.34 9.65 8.69
C PRO A 149 -14.91 10.82 9.50
#